data_AF-A0A924MK53-F1
#
_entry.id   AF-A0A924MK53-F1
#
_cell.length_a   1.000
_cell.length_b   1.000
_cell.length_c   1.000
_cell.angle_alpha   90.00
_cell.angle_beta   90.00
_cell.angle_gamma   90.00
#
_symmetry.space_group_name_H-M   'P 1'
#
loop_
_entity.id
_entity.type
_entity.pdbx_description
1 polymer ?
#
loop_
_entity_poly.entity_id
_entity_poly.type
_entity_poly.pdbx_seq_one_letter_code
_entity_poly.pdbx_strand_id
1 'polypeptide(L)'
;PPLDGLTRGGWKLVYNEEPNAVAVASTRGPAGASLTYSLGMSMGTDNKIGEVLWNGPAFKAGLAPGMVVVAINDEAATPDRLTDAVKAAKKTTTPIVLLVNSFDHIITVKLDYHGGLRNPHLERIPGTPDRLSQIHAPKK
;
A
#
# COMPACT_ATOMS: atom_id res chain seq x y z
N PRO A 1 12.75 18.30 -17.15
CA PRO A 1 11.81 17.71 -16.16
C PRO A 1 12.44 16.47 -15.48
N PRO A 2 12.64 16.44 -14.16
CA PRO A 2 13.58 15.51 -13.53
C PRO A 2 12.93 14.16 -13.20
N LEU A 3 12.45 13.44 -14.21
CA LEU A 3 11.87 12.09 -14.04
C LEU A 3 12.82 10.96 -14.48
N ASP A 4 13.96 11.28 -15.12
CA ASP A 4 14.88 10.30 -15.71
C ASP A 4 16.08 9.90 -14.82
N GLY A 5 16.05 10.24 -13.53
CA GLY A 5 17.15 9.93 -12.60
C GLY A 5 17.41 8.42 -12.45
N LEU A 6 16.33 7.64 -12.33
CA LEU A 6 16.39 6.18 -12.13
C LEU A 6 16.81 5.45 -13.41
N THR A 7 16.24 5.84 -14.56
CA THR A 7 16.57 5.26 -15.87
C THR A 7 18.04 5.49 -16.23
N ARG A 8 18.58 6.69 -15.96
CA ARG A 8 20.01 7.00 -16.16
C ARG A 8 20.95 6.30 -15.17
N GLY A 9 20.42 5.82 -14.05
CA GLY A 9 21.12 5.01 -13.05
C GLY A 9 21.06 3.50 -13.32
N GLY A 10 20.28 3.07 -14.31
CA GLY A 10 20.11 1.66 -14.68
C GLY A 10 19.02 0.90 -13.93
N TRP A 11 18.03 1.61 -13.37
CA TRP A 11 16.98 1.02 -12.55
C TRP A 11 15.58 1.45 -13.03
N LYS A 12 14.61 0.54 -12.94
CA LYS A 12 13.19 0.79 -13.19
C LYS A 12 12.38 0.49 -11.93
N LEU A 13 11.35 1.29 -11.68
CA LEU A 13 10.35 1.01 -10.65
C LEU A 13 9.33 0.02 -11.21
N VAL A 14 9.19 -1.12 -10.54
CA VAL A 14 8.21 -2.17 -10.87
C VAL A 14 7.32 -2.39 -9.65
N TYR A 15 6.03 -2.57 -9.87
CA TYR A 15 5.11 -2.95 -8.81
C TYR A 15 4.82 -4.44 -8.93
N ASN A 16 5.14 -5.22 -7.91
CA ASN A 16 4.82 -6.65 -7.87
C ASN A 16 4.17 -7.04 -6.53
N GLU A 17 3.74 -8.30 -6.43
CA GLU A 17 2.99 -8.82 -5.27
C GLU A 17 3.90 -9.34 -4.14
N GLU A 18 5.21 -9.46 -4.39
CA GLU A 18 6.17 -9.99 -3.42
C GLU A 18 6.56 -8.92 -2.39
N PRO A 19 6.85 -9.28 -1.13
CA PRO A 19 7.42 -8.36 -0.16
C PRO A 19 8.82 -7.92 -0.61
N ASN A 20 9.06 -6.61 -0.73
CA ASN A 20 10.39 -6.08 -1.00
C ASN A 20 11.27 -6.23 0.26
N ALA A 21 12.43 -6.88 0.16
CA ALA A 21 13.37 -7.03 1.28
C ALA A 21 13.84 -5.68 1.88
N VAL A 22 13.86 -4.60 1.08
CA VAL A 22 14.12 -3.23 1.52
C VAL A 22 12.86 -2.61 2.14
N ALA A 23 11.66 -2.98 1.69
CA ALA A 23 10.44 -2.64 2.40
C ALA A 23 10.41 -3.30 3.78
N VAL A 24 10.81 -4.58 3.92
CA VAL A 24 10.92 -5.27 5.23
C VAL A 24 11.91 -4.55 6.17
N ALA A 25 13.05 -4.05 5.67
CA ALA A 25 13.98 -3.23 6.46
C ALA A 25 13.43 -1.84 6.82
N SER A 26 12.56 -1.29 5.96
CA SER A 26 11.80 -0.04 6.19
C SER A 26 10.49 -0.28 6.97
N THR A 27 10.09 -1.54 7.18
CA THR A 27 8.94 -1.98 7.99
C THR A 27 9.33 -2.01 9.47
N ARG A 28 10.09 -0.99 9.88
CA ARG A 28 10.08 -0.47 11.26
C ARG A 28 9.05 0.66 11.39
N GLY A 29 8.06 0.71 10.50
CA GLY A 29 6.79 1.41 10.70
C GLY A 29 5.82 0.52 11.50
N PRO A 30 4.81 1.10 12.17
CA PRO A 30 4.02 0.41 13.19
C PRO A 30 3.34 -0.83 12.61
N ALA A 31 3.13 -1.84 13.46
CA ALA A 31 2.70 -3.22 13.13
C ALA A 31 1.29 -3.35 12.48
N GLY A 32 0.99 -2.58 11.44
CA GLY A 32 -0.29 -2.53 10.74
C GLY A 32 -0.19 -2.79 9.24
N ALA A 33 -1.29 -2.58 8.51
CA ALA A 33 -1.36 -2.75 7.07
C ALA A 33 -0.97 -1.45 6.37
N SER A 34 0.13 -1.48 5.61
CA SER A 34 0.53 -0.37 4.72
C SER A 34 0.14 -0.69 3.28
N LEU A 35 -0.92 -0.04 2.78
CA LEU A 35 -1.52 -0.30 1.47
C LEU A 35 -1.50 0.95 0.58
N THR A 36 -0.53 1.84 0.79
CA THR A 36 -0.40 3.13 0.09
C THR A 36 -0.40 3.00 -1.43
N TYR A 37 0.22 1.96 -1.97
CA TYR A 37 0.27 1.74 -3.43
C TYR A 37 -0.90 0.91 -3.96
N SER A 38 -1.67 0.29 -3.07
CA SER A 38 -2.85 -0.51 -3.41
C SER A 38 -4.11 0.32 -3.21
N LEU A 39 -4.56 0.49 -1.97
CA LEU A 39 -5.74 1.26 -1.61
C LEU A 39 -5.46 2.75 -1.41
N GLY A 40 -4.20 3.18 -1.34
CA GLY A 40 -3.88 4.57 -1.01
C GLY A 40 -4.13 4.88 0.46
N MET A 41 -3.94 3.92 1.37
CA MET A 41 -4.12 4.13 2.80
C MET A 41 -3.24 3.23 3.66
N SER A 42 -3.13 3.56 4.94
CA SER A 42 -2.56 2.71 5.99
C SER A 42 -3.54 2.49 7.14
N MET A 43 -3.44 1.34 7.80
CA MET A 43 -4.26 0.96 8.95
C MET A 43 -3.36 0.42 10.07
N GLY A 44 -3.49 0.95 11.28
CA GLY A 44 -2.77 0.47 12.46
C GLY A 44 -3.28 -0.87 13.02
N THR A 45 -2.58 -1.41 14.02
CA THR A 45 -3.01 -2.61 14.79
C THR A 45 -4.34 -2.41 15.51
N ASP A 46 -4.66 -1.16 15.85
CA ASP A 46 -5.91 -0.73 16.47
C ASP A 46 -7.04 -0.53 15.44
N ASN A 47 -6.82 -0.96 14.19
CA ASN A 47 -7.70 -0.76 13.03
C ASN A 47 -7.97 0.71 12.69
N LYS A 48 -7.20 1.64 13.25
CA LYS A 48 -7.34 3.06 12.94
C LYS A 48 -6.67 3.38 11.61
N ILE A 49 -7.36 4.15 10.77
CA ILE A 49 -6.82 4.67 9.52
C ILE A 49 -5.81 5.76 9.87
N GLY A 50 -4.55 5.53 9.49
CA GLY A 50 -3.44 6.43 9.77
C GLY A 50 -3.29 7.48 8.67
N GLU A 51 -3.02 7.02 7.45
CA GLU A 51 -2.82 7.87 6.28
C GLU A 51 -3.82 7.52 5.19
N VAL A 52 -4.23 8.54 4.42
CA VAL A 52 -5.00 8.38 3.19
C VAL A 52 -4.39 9.27 2.12
N LEU A 53 -4.02 8.67 1.00
CA LEU A 53 -3.44 9.33 -0.16
C LEU A 53 -4.53 10.10 -0.90
N TRP A 54 -4.32 11.41 -1.06
CA TRP A 54 -5.21 12.28 -1.83
C TRP A 54 -5.45 11.72 -3.24
N ASN A 55 -6.70 11.77 -3.72
CA ASN A 55 -7.14 11.19 -4.99
C ASN A 55 -6.90 9.67 -5.17
N GLY A 56 -6.44 8.97 -4.13
CA GLY A 56 -6.30 7.51 -4.11
C GLY A 56 -7.65 6.77 -3.99
N PRO A 57 -7.67 5.44 -4.12
CA PRO A 57 -8.89 4.63 -4.01
C PRO A 57 -9.63 4.84 -2.68
N ALA A 58 -8.92 4.80 -1.55
CA ALA A 58 -9.48 5.04 -0.21
C ALA A 58 -10.08 6.44 -0.08
N PHE A 59 -9.39 7.46 -0.58
CA PHE A 59 -9.88 8.84 -0.57
C PHE A 59 -11.17 8.99 -1.36
N LYS A 60 -11.22 8.43 -2.59
CA LYS A 60 -12.41 8.48 -3.45
C LYS A 60 -13.60 7.74 -2.84
N ALA A 61 -13.34 6.74 -2.02
CA ALA A 61 -14.36 6.01 -1.26
C ALA A 61 -14.80 6.74 0.03
N GLY A 62 -14.24 7.91 0.32
CA GLY A 62 -14.61 8.73 1.48
C GLY A 62 -13.91 8.33 2.78
N LEU A 63 -12.86 7.49 2.72
CA LEU A 63 -12.05 7.17 3.89
C LEU A 63 -11.14 8.34 4.24
N ALA A 64 -10.96 8.57 5.54
CA ALA A 64 -10.10 9.63 6.06
C ALA A 64 -9.27 9.15 7.26
N PRO A 65 -8.11 9.77 7.53
CA PRO A 65 -7.35 9.57 8.75
C PRO A 65 -8.22 9.74 10.00
N GLY A 66 -8.01 8.90 11.01
CA GLY A 66 -8.73 8.96 12.28
C GLY A 66 -9.97 8.08 12.37
N MET A 67 -10.54 7.66 11.24
CA MET A 67 -11.61 6.66 11.20
C MET A 67 -11.09 5.29 11.66
N VAL A 68 -11.98 4.44 12.17
CA VAL A 68 -11.65 3.08 12.63
C VAL A 68 -12.39 2.05 11.81
N VAL A 69 -11.67 1.09 11.22
CA VAL A 69 -12.29 -0.03 10.51
C VAL A 69 -12.82 -1.02 11.54
N VAL A 70 -14.12 -1.30 11.50
CA VAL A 70 -14.82 -2.21 12.41
C VAL A 70 -14.91 -3.60 11.80
N ALA A 71 -15.24 -3.68 10.50
CA ALA A 71 -15.37 -4.93 9.77
C ALA A 71 -14.87 -4.81 8.32
N ILE A 72 -14.48 -5.95 7.76
CA ILE A 72 -14.00 -6.14 6.38
C ILE A 72 -14.72 -7.36 5.83
N ASN A 73 -15.50 -7.19 4.77
CA ASN A 73 -16.30 -8.25 4.14
C ASN A 73 -17.09 -9.07 5.19
N ASP A 74 -17.83 -8.38 6.06
CA ASP A 74 -18.68 -8.94 7.12
C ASP A 74 -17.94 -9.63 8.29
N GLU A 75 -16.61 -9.60 8.31
CA GLU A 75 -15.80 -10.11 9.43
C GLU A 75 -15.11 -9.00 10.21
N ALA A 76 -14.81 -9.22 11.50
CA ALA A 76 -14.12 -8.24 12.34
C ALA A 76 -12.82 -7.73 11.70
N ALA A 77 -12.51 -6.44 11.80
CA ALA A 77 -11.33 -5.90 11.14
C ALA A 77 -10.01 -6.35 11.78
N THR A 78 -9.04 -6.70 10.94
CA THR A 78 -7.62 -6.81 11.31
C THR A 78 -6.75 -6.32 10.14
N PRO A 79 -5.50 -5.89 10.39
CA PRO A 79 -4.54 -5.56 9.34
C PRO A 79 -4.35 -6.68 8.30
N ASP A 80 -4.24 -7.92 8.77
CA ASP A 80 -4.04 -9.08 7.92
C ASP A 80 -5.25 -9.33 7.03
N ARG A 81 -6.47 -9.22 7.58
CA ARG A 81 -7.70 -9.40 6.82
C ARG A 81 -7.87 -8.34 5.74
N LEU A 82 -7.48 -7.08 6.02
CA LEU A 82 -7.50 -6.04 4.98
C LEU A 82 -6.52 -6.37 3.86
N THR A 83 -5.32 -6.83 4.23
CA THR A 83 -4.28 -7.24 3.28
C THR A 83 -4.74 -8.40 2.42
N ASP A 84 -5.40 -9.40 3.00
CA ASP A 84 -5.90 -10.57 2.29
C ASP A 84 -7.11 -10.24 1.41
N ALA A 85 -8.01 -9.35 1.85
CA ALA A 85 -9.09 -8.83 1.02
C ALA A 85 -8.54 -8.14 -0.24
N VAL A 86 -7.47 -7.35 -0.11
CA VAL A 86 -6.79 -6.70 -1.24
C VAL A 86 -6.15 -7.71 -2.20
N LYS A 87 -5.52 -8.77 -1.70
CA LYS A 87 -5.00 -9.87 -2.53
C LYS A 87 -6.12 -10.58 -3.28
N ALA A 88 -7.21 -10.90 -2.59
CA ALA A 88 -8.35 -11.62 -3.14
C ALA A 88 -9.08 -10.81 -4.22
N ALA A 89 -9.17 -9.49 -4.03
CA ALA A 89 -9.87 -8.60 -4.95
C ALA A 89 -9.28 -8.56 -6.38
N LYS A 90 -8.03 -9.01 -6.57
CA LYS A 90 -7.45 -9.20 -7.93
C LYS A 90 -8.16 -10.31 -8.72
N LYS A 91 -8.71 -11.30 -8.03
CA LYS A 91 -9.32 -12.50 -8.62
C LYS A 91 -10.84 -12.41 -8.74
N THR A 92 -11.44 -11.34 -8.22
CA THR A 92 -12.89 -11.15 -8.16
C THR A 92 -13.25 -9.76 -8.69
N THR A 93 -14.50 -9.57 -9.07
CA THR A 93 -15.09 -8.24 -9.35
C THR A 93 -15.90 -7.72 -8.16
N THR A 94 -15.78 -8.39 -7.01
CA THR A 94 -16.53 -8.03 -5.81
C THR A 94 -15.77 -6.91 -5.09
N PRO A 95 -16.42 -5.77 -4.77
CA PRO A 95 -15.76 -4.70 -4.04
C PRO A 95 -15.41 -5.15 -2.62
N ILE A 96 -14.33 -4.62 -2.07
CA ILE A 96 -14.00 -4.80 -0.65
C ILE A 96 -14.98 -3.92 0.15
N VAL A 97 -15.73 -4.53 1.07
CA VAL A 97 -16.70 -3.81 1.89
C VAL A 97 -16.09 -3.56 3.26
N LEU A 98 -16.02 -2.29 3.66
CA LEU A 98 -15.56 -1.87 4.97
C LEU A 98 -16.73 -1.32 5.77
N LEU A 99 -16.85 -1.76 7.02
CA LEU A 99 -17.65 -1.07 8.02
C LEU A 99 -16.71 -0.18 8.80
N VAL A 100 -16.98 1.12 8.82
CA VAL A 100 -16.05 2.13 9.35
C VAL A 100 -16.77 2.98 10.38
N ASN A 101 -16.18 3.09 11.56
CA ASN A 101 -16.59 4.06 12.55
C ASN A 101 -15.91 5.41 12.27
N SER A 102 -16.72 6.41 11.96
CA SER A 102 -16.36 7.81 11.79
C SER A 102 -17.02 8.62 12.92
N PHE A 103 -16.29 8.78 14.03
CA PHE A 103 -16.78 9.44 15.25
C PHE A 103 -18.03 8.76 15.83
N ASP A 104 -19.20 9.34 15.59
CA ASP A 104 -20.50 8.87 16.12
C ASP A 104 -21.29 8.07 15.07
N HIS A 105 -20.71 7.87 13.88
CA HIS A 105 -21.39 7.22 12.75
C HIS A 105 -20.65 5.99 12.28
N ILE A 106 -21.36 4.87 12.18
CA ILE A 106 -20.87 3.68 11.50
C ILE A 106 -21.39 3.72 10.07
N ILE A 107 -20.47 3.79 9.10
CA ILE A 107 -20.77 3.85 7.67
C ILE A 107 -20.22 2.63 6.96
N THR A 108 -20.92 2.18 5.91
CA THR A 108 -20.43 1.16 5.01
C THR A 108 -19.76 1.82 3.82
N VAL A 109 -18.49 1.50 3.60
CA VAL A 109 -17.69 1.98 2.47
C VAL A 109 -17.38 0.81 1.54
N LYS A 110 -17.64 0.98 0.25
CA LYS A 110 -17.31 -0.03 -0.77
C LYS A 110 -16.12 0.44 -1.58
N LEU A 111 -15.07 -0.37 -1.63
CA LEU A 111 -13.85 -0.13 -2.39
C LEU A 111 -13.87 -1.02 -3.63
N ASP A 112 -14.14 -0.40 -4.79
CA ASP A 112 -14.09 -1.05 -6.10
C ASP A 112 -12.64 -1.14 -6.60
N TYR A 113 -11.82 -1.88 -5.85
CA TYR A 113 -10.39 -2.02 -6.10
C TYR A 113 -10.03 -3.45 -6.49
N HIS A 114 -9.47 -3.63 -7.68
CA HIS A 114 -9.09 -4.94 -8.24
C HIS A 114 -7.61 -5.06 -8.61
N GLY A 115 -6.78 -4.12 -8.14
CA GLY A 115 -5.37 -4.04 -8.52
C GLY A 115 -4.44 -5.02 -7.80
N GLY A 116 -4.93 -5.77 -6.80
CA GLY A 116 -4.11 -6.63 -5.95
C GLY A 116 -3.15 -5.88 -5.02
N LEU A 117 -2.23 -6.59 -4.37
CA LEU A 117 -1.14 -5.94 -3.65
C LEU A 117 -0.14 -5.33 -4.64
N ARG A 118 0.16 -4.06 -4.45
CA ARG A 118 1.21 -3.35 -5.17
C ARG A 118 2.31 -3.00 -4.19
N ASN A 119 3.44 -3.68 -4.28
CA ASN A 119 4.65 -3.31 -3.56
C ASN A 119 5.65 -2.70 -4.54
N PRO A 120 6.24 -1.52 -4.26
CA PRO A 120 7.27 -0.96 -5.11
C PRO A 120 8.57 -1.76 -4.96
N HIS A 121 9.10 -2.20 -6.10
CA HIS A 121 10.40 -2.84 -6.23
C HIS A 121 11.25 -2.05 -7.21
N LEU A 122 12.55 -1.97 -6.91
CA LEU A 122 13.53 -1.47 -7.87
C LEU A 122 14.13 -2.68 -8.59
N GLU A 123 13.89 -2.76 -9.89
CA GLU A 123 14.49 -3.78 -10.75
C GLU A 123 15.61 -3.15 -11.60
N ARG A 124 16.70 -3.89 -11.74
CA ARG A 124 17.80 -3.57 -12.68
C ARG A 124 17.29 -3.55 -14.12
N ILE A 125 17.77 -2.60 -14.91
CA ILE A 125 17.66 -2.65 -16.37
C ILE A 125 18.88 -3.41 -16.90
N PRO A 126 18.70 -4.59 -17.54
CA PRO A 126 19.82 -5.34 -18.11
C PRO A 126 20.62 -4.50 -19.11
N GLY A 127 21.96 -4.54 -19.01
CA GLY A 127 22.85 -3.83 -19.94
C GLY A 127 23.17 -2.37 -19.57
N THR A 128 22.76 -1.88 -18.40
CA THR A 128 23.08 -0.52 -17.95
C THR A 128 24.06 -0.50 -16.76
N PRO A 129 24.98 0.49 -16.67
CA PRO A 129 25.90 0.61 -15.55
C PRO A 129 25.17 0.83 -14.23
N ASP A 130 25.48 0.01 -13.23
CA ASP A 130 24.90 0.12 -11.89
C ASP A 130 25.53 1.27 -11.09
N ARG A 131 24.93 2.46 -11.20
CA ARG A 131 25.42 3.66 -10.51
C ARG A 131 24.82 3.84 -9.11
N LEU A 132 23.77 3.11 -8.78
CA LEU A 132 23.06 3.22 -7.49
C LEU A 132 23.82 2.47 -6.38
N SER A 133 24.39 1.29 -6.67
CA SER A 133 25.25 0.60 -5.70
C SER A 133 26.56 1.35 -5.41
N GLN A 134 27.05 2.15 -6.36
CA GLN A 134 28.22 3.01 -6.15
C GLN A 134 27.95 4.19 -5.22
N ILE A 135 26.71 4.69 -5.19
CA ILE A 135 26.28 5.78 -4.30
C ILE A 135 26.00 5.25 -2.88
N HIS A 136 25.53 4.00 -2.76
CA HIS A 136 25.30 3.33 -1.48
C HIS A 136 26.55 2.70 -0.85
N ALA A 137 27.71 2.74 -1.52
CA ALA A 137 28.95 2.28 -0.93
C ALA A 137 29.34 3.21 0.24
N PRO A 138 29.62 2.69 1.44
CA PRO A 138 30.12 3.51 2.53
C PRO A 138 31.43 4.16 2.09
N LYS A 139 31.51 5.49 2.20
CA LYS A 139 32.78 6.21 2.01
C LYS A 139 33.74 5.78 3.11
N LYS A 140 34.95 5.38 2.72
CA LYS A 140 36.08 5.22 3.64
C LYS A 140 36.47 6.56 4.25
#